data_AF-A0ABD2WZ89-F1
#
_entry.id   AF-A0ABD2WZ89-F1
#
_cell.length_a   1.000
_cell.length_b   1.000
_cell.length_c   1.000
_cell.angle_alpha   90.00
_cell.angle_beta   90.00
_cell.angle_gamma   90.00
#
_symmetry.space_group_name_H-M   'P 1'
#
loop_
_entity.id
_entity.type
_entity.pdbx_description
1 polymer ?
#
loop_
_entity_poly.entity_id
_entity_poly.type
_entity_poly.pdbx_seq_one_letter_code
_entity_poly.pdbx_strand_id
1 'polypeptide(L)'
;MTIKQILQPANTYAVEWDHGFYSKVSNEYKVLKSLGLVDLSVEEATNIEFKTIDQNNNDTWKQERCIRLTASLFHSCCMKINNEEGAKSLVKKIMNGYTFTSKATNHGIIHEESAIQKFQELNHNALNIQKCGLFVPVEKPYIGATPDRLLEMLPKLDVFYENYLKPALLDKYLYKNYYPMFEN
;
A
#
# COMPACT_ATOMS: atom_id res chain seq x y z
N MET A 1 -25.73 -42.48 17.71
CA MET A 1 -26.48 -42.32 16.45
C MET A 1 -26.08 -40.97 15.86
N THR A 2 -25.27 -40.96 14.81
CA THR A 2 -24.75 -39.72 14.20
C THR A 2 -25.81 -39.15 13.27
N ILE A 3 -26.35 -37.97 13.59
CA ILE A 3 -27.31 -37.28 12.73
C ILE A 3 -26.58 -36.88 11.45
N LYS A 4 -26.87 -37.58 10.35
CA LYS A 4 -26.40 -37.17 9.01
C LYS A 4 -27.28 -36.01 8.57
N GLN A 5 -26.70 -34.84 8.39
CA GLN A 5 -27.37 -33.69 7.79
C GLN A 5 -27.72 -34.04 6.32
N ILE A 6 -29.00 -34.21 6.04
CA ILE A 6 -29.53 -34.61 4.71
C ILE A 6 -29.71 -33.40 3.80
N LEU A 7 -29.82 -32.20 4.39
CA LEU A 7 -29.98 -30.95 3.68
C LEU A 7 -28.62 -30.47 3.16
N GLN A 8 -28.57 -30.14 1.86
CA GLN A 8 -27.44 -29.39 1.32
C GLN A 8 -27.29 -28.07 2.08
N PRO A 9 -26.06 -27.58 2.30
CA PRO A 9 -25.85 -26.28 2.93
C PRO A 9 -26.65 -25.21 2.16
N ALA A 10 -27.21 -24.24 2.92
CA ALA A 10 -28.04 -23.20 2.34
C ALA A 10 -27.31 -22.54 1.15
N ASN A 11 -27.98 -22.44 0.01
CA ASN A 11 -27.45 -21.71 -1.12
C ASN A 11 -27.34 -20.23 -0.73
N THR A 12 -26.11 -19.76 -0.49
CA THR A 12 -25.85 -18.36 -0.09
C THR A 12 -26.29 -17.36 -1.15
N TYR A 13 -26.40 -17.79 -2.41
CA TYR A 13 -26.89 -17.00 -3.53
C TYR A 13 -28.42 -16.97 -3.62
N ALA A 14 -29.16 -17.81 -2.87
CA ALA A 14 -30.63 -17.76 -2.88
C ALA A 14 -31.16 -16.41 -2.36
N VAL A 15 -30.41 -15.73 -1.49
CA VAL A 15 -30.67 -14.36 -1.03
C VAL A 15 -30.69 -13.34 -2.17
N GLU A 16 -29.96 -13.60 -3.27
CA GLU A 16 -29.93 -12.71 -4.44
C GLU A 16 -31.24 -12.70 -5.22
N TRP A 17 -31.99 -13.80 -5.17
CA TRP A 17 -33.23 -13.99 -5.92
C TRP A 17 -34.47 -13.62 -5.11
N ASP A 18 -34.36 -13.60 -3.77
CA ASP A 18 -35.48 -13.39 -2.84
C ASP A 18 -35.85 -11.91 -2.64
N HIS A 19 -35.02 -10.98 -3.12
CA HIS A 19 -35.27 -9.54 -3.05
C HIS A 19 -35.36 -8.92 -4.44
N GLY A 20 -36.35 -9.39 -5.21
CA GLY A 20 -36.94 -8.55 -6.25
C GLY A 20 -37.40 -7.24 -5.60
N PHE A 21 -36.95 -6.11 -6.13
CA PHE A 21 -37.25 -4.73 -5.72
C PHE A 21 -36.43 -4.20 -4.52
N TYR A 22 -35.62 -3.16 -4.77
CA TYR A 22 -35.08 -2.14 -3.83
C TYR A 22 -33.57 -2.01 -3.53
N SER A 23 -32.65 -2.65 -4.26
CA SER A 23 -31.35 -1.99 -4.47
C SER A 23 -30.78 -2.28 -5.84
N LYS A 24 -30.60 -1.24 -6.68
CA LYS A 24 -29.88 -1.31 -7.97
C LYS A 24 -28.40 -1.72 -7.85
N VAL A 25 -27.97 -2.09 -6.65
CA VAL A 25 -26.59 -2.41 -6.27
C VAL A 25 -26.54 -3.89 -5.91
N SER A 26 -25.73 -4.66 -6.64
CA SER A 26 -25.52 -6.09 -6.39
C SER A 26 -25.03 -6.33 -4.95
N ASN A 27 -25.45 -7.43 -4.32
CA ASN A 27 -24.94 -7.84 -3.01
C ASN A 27 -23.42 -8.06 -3.05
N GLU A 28 -22.89 -8.53 -4.18
CA GLU A 28 -21.45 -8.61 -4.44
C GLU A 28 -20.76 -7.26 -4.21
N TYR A 29 -21.28 -6.19 -4.82
CA TYR A 29 -20.71 -4.85 -4.65
C TYR A 29 -20.77 -4.40 -3.19
N LYS A 30 -21.85 -4.71 -2.45
CA LYS A 30 -21.94 -4.35 -1.02
C LYS A 30 -20.86 -5.05 -0.21
N VAL A 31 -20.60 -6.34 -0.47
CA VAL A 31 -19.54 -7.10 0.18
C VAL A 31 -18.17 -6.52 -0.18
N LEU A 32 -17.89 -6.30 -1.46
CA LEU A 32 -16.63 -5.73 -1.92
C LEU A 32 -16.37 -4.32 -1.34
N LYS A 33 -17.42 -3.50 -1.25
CA LYS A 33 -17.35 -2.18 -0.61
C LYS A 33 -17.09 -2.27 0.89
N SER A 34 -17.74 -3.20 1.59
CA SER A 34 -17.49 -3.43 3.03
C SER A 34 -16.06 -3.88 3.34
N LEU A 35 -15.43 -4.58 2.40
CA LEU A 35 -14.03 -5.01 2.47
C LEU A 35 -13.05 -3.92 1.97
N GLY A 36 -13.54 -2.75 1.54
CA GLY A 36 -12.70 -1.68 0.99
C GLY A 36 -11.99 -2.06 -0.32
N LEU A 37 -12.61 -2.94 -1.13
CA LEU A 37 -12.08 -3.39 -2.42
C LEU A 37 -12.63 -2.58 -3.61
N VAL A 38 -13.62 -1.71 -3.40
CA VAL A 38 -14.28 -0.86 -4.40
C VAL A 38 -14.60 0.51 -3.80
N ASP A 39 -14.53 1.57 -4.62
CA ASP A 39 -14.80 2.97 -4.26
C ASP A 39 -14.07 3.46 -3.00
N LEU A 40 -12.80 3.07 -2.88
CA LEU A 40 -11.94 3.49 -1.77
C LEU A 40 -11.58 4.98 -1.93
N SER A 41 -11.84 5.79 -0.92
CA SER A 41 -11.39 7.18 -0.90
C SER A 41 -9.90 7.30 -0.58
N VAL A 42 -9.29 8.43 -0.95
CA VAL A 42 -7.90 8.74 -0.60
C VAL A 42 -7.71 8.72 0.92
N GLU A 43 -8.67 9.27 1.67
CA GLU A 43 -8.64 9.30 3.14
C GLU A 43 -8.66 7.89 3.74
N GLU A 44 -9.49 6.98 3.20
CA GLU A 44 -9.52 5.59 3.64
C GLU A 44 -8.21 4.87 3.31
N ALA A 45 -7.65 5.09 2.11
CA ALA A 45 -6.36 4.53 1.73
C ALA A 45 -5.22 4.99 2.67
N THR A 46 -5.18 6.29 3.01
CA THR A 46 -4.22 6.83 3.98
C THR A 46 -4.47 6.28 5.38
N ASN A 47 -5.71 6.09 5.78
CA ASN A 47 -6.05 5.50 7.08
C ASN A 47 -5.60 4.02 7.17
N ILE A 48 -5.71 3.25 6.09
CA ILE A 48 -5.19 1.88 6.01
C ILE A 48 -3.68 1.89 6.19
N GLU A 49 -2.96 2.77 5.50
CA GLU A 49 -1.51 2.91 5.62
C GLU A 49 -1.12 3.21 7.08
N PHE A 50 -1.71 4.25 7.68
CA PHE A 50 -1.40 4.68 9.04
C PHE A 50 -1.67 3.58 10.07
N LYS A 51 -2.82 2.90 9.96
CA LYS A 51 -3.20 1.81 10.86
C LYS A 51 -2.33 0.58 10.73
N THR A 52 -1.53 0.46 9.68
CA THR A 52 -0.75 -0.74 9.37
C THR A 52 0.76 -0.50 9.36
N ILE A 53 1.21 0.63 9.92
CA ILE A 53 2.61 1.08 9.94
C ILE A 53 3.57 0.08 10.62
N ASP A 54 3.08 -0.70 11.59
CA ASP A 54 3.86 -1.72 12.32
C ASP A 54 3.98 -3.05 11.56
N GLN A 55 3.46 -3.11 10.33
CA GLN A 55 3.61 -4.22 9.37
C GLN A 55 3.37 -5.60 10.01
N ASN A 56 4.43 -6.42 10.12
CA ASN A 56 4.36 -7.80 10.61
C ASN A 56 3.84 -7.92 12.05
N ASN A 57 4.03 -6.90 12.87
CA ASN A 57 3.57 -6.88 14.26
C ASN A 57 2.09 -6.45 14.39
N ASN A 58 1.42 -6.13 13.28
CA ASN A 58 0.06 -5.66 13.26
C ASN A 58 -0.89 -6.68 12.60
N ASP A 59 -1.91 -7.10 13.33
CA ASP A 59 -2.86 -8.08 12.81
C ASP A 59 -3.79 -7.48 11.74
N THR A 60 -4.08 -6.18 11.80
CA THR A 60 -4.82 -5.46 10.75
C THR A 60 -4.06 -5.51 9.43
N TRP A 61 -2.74 -5.35 9.46
CA TRP A 61 -1.89 -5.46 8.28
C TRP A 61 -1.96 -6.86 7.67
N LYS A 62 -2.00 -7.91 8.51
CA LYS A 62 -2.16 -9.30 8.03
C LYS A 62 -3.53 -9.50 7.39
N GLN A 63 -4.59 -8.99 8.00
CA GLN A 63 -5.97 -9.11 7.49
C GLN A 63 -6.12 -8.41 6.13
N GLU A 64 -5.63 -7.19 5.99
CA GLU A 64 -5.65 -6.44 4.72
C GLU A 64 -4.91 -7.19 3.60
N ARG A 65 -3.82 -7.89 3.93
CA ARG A 65 -3.07 -8.71 2.97
C ARG A 65 -3.75 -10.03 2.60
N CYS A 66 -4.71 -10.50 3.39
CA CYS A 66 -5.50 -11.69 3.07
C CYS A 66 -6.61 -11.40 2.05
N ILE A 67 -6.97 -10.14 1.86
CA ILE A 67 -8.04 -9.72 0.93
C ILE A 67 -7.51 -9.00 -0.31
N ARG A 68 -6.21 -8.63 -0.35
CA ARG A 68 -5.57 -7.90 -1.47
C ARG A 68 -4.44 -8.70 -2.11
N LEU A 69 -4.20 -8.45 -3.40
CA LEU A 69 -3.05 -8.97 -4.13
C LEU A 69 -1.81 -8.15 -3.77
N THR A 70 -0.86 -8.75 -3.05
CA THR A 70 0.35 -8.06 -2.61
C THR A 70 1.46 -8.10 -3.66
N ALA A 71 2.30 -7.07 -3.71
CA ALA A 71 3.46 -7.00 -4.62
C ALA A 71 4.34 -8.26 -4.59
N SER A 72 4.58 -8.82 -3.39
CA SER A 72 5.36 -10.06 -3.20
C SER A 72 4.74 -11.31 -3.85
N LEU A 73 3.44 -11.31 -4.12
CA LEU A 73 2.71 -12.41 -4.74
C LEU A 73 2.37 -12.14 -6.21
N PHE A 74 2.66 -10.94 -6.71
CA PHE A 74 2.32 -10.52 -8.06
C PHE A 74 2.88 -11.48 -9.12
N HIS A 75 4.16 -11.84 -9.01
CA HIS A 75 4.78 -12.81 -9.92
C HIS A 75 4.05 -14.16 -9.93
N SER A 76 3.64 -14.66 -8.76
CA SER A 76 2.88 -15.92 -8.66
C SER A 76 1.51 -15.82 -9.31
N CYS A 77 0.85 -14.67 -9.23
CA CYS A 77 -0.43 -14.42 -9.88
C CYS A 77 -0.28 -14.49 -11.40
N CYS A 78 0.72 -13.81 -11.96
CA CYS A 78 0.99 -13.79 -13.39
C CYS A 78 1.30 -15.19 -13.94
N MET A 79 2.06 -16.01 -13.20
CA MET A 79 2.44 -17.36 -13.66
C MET A 79 1.30 -18.38 -13.59
N LYS A 80 0.37 -18.22 -12.65
CA LYS A 80 -0.68 -19.21 -12.39
C LYS A 80 -2.02 -18.90 -13.05
N ILE A 81 -2.17 -17.76 -13.71
CA ILE A 81 -3.45 -17.34 -14.30
C ILE A 81 -3.97 -18.33 -15.36
N ASN A 82 -3.09 -18.99 -16.09
CA ASN A 82 -3.45 -19.97 -17.13
C ASN A 82 -3.71 -21.39 -16.56
N ASN A 83 -3.53 -21.60 -15.26
CA ASN A 83 -3.77 -22.88 -14.59
C ASN A 83 -4.78 -22.68 -13.46
N GLU A 84 -6.01 -23.16 -13.69
CA GLU A 84 -7.13 -22.98 -12.76
C GLU A 84 -6.86 -23.56 -11.36
N GLU A 85 -6.26 -24.74 -11.27
CA GLU A 85 -5.90 -25.36 -9.98
C GLU A 85 -4.81 -24.55 -9.26
N GLY A 86 -3.83 -24.07 -10.03
CA GLY A 86 -2.78 -23.18 -9.54
C GLY A 86 -3.32 -21.87 -8.98
N ALA A 87 -4.27 -21.25 -9.70
CA ALA A 87 -4.95 -20.03 -9.29
C ALA A 87 -5.77 -20.25 -8.01
N LYS A 88 -6.58 -21.31 -7.94
CA LYS A 88 -7.38 -21.65 -6.73
C LYS A 88 -6.48 -21.90 -5.51
N SER A 89 -5.35 -22.58 -5.71
CA SER A 89 -4.36 -22.81 -4.64
C SER A 89 -3.74 -21.49 -4.15
N LEU A 90 -3.41 -20.58 -5.08
CA LEU A 90 -2.89 -19.25 -4.73
C LEU A 90 -3.91 -18.40 -3.97
N VAL A 91 -5.18 -18.43 -4.36
CA VAL A 91 -6.26 -17.72 -3.65
C VAL A 91 -6.39 -18.23 -2.21
N LYS A 92 -6.43 -19.55 -2.00
CA LYS A 92 -6.44 -20.14 -0.64
C LYS A 92 -5.24 -19.69 0.18
N LYS A 93 -4.06 -19.64 -0.45
CA LYS A 93 -2.82 -19.17 0.18
C LYS A 93 -2.89 -17.70 0.60
N ILE A 94 -3.50 -16.84 -0.22
CA ILE A 94 -3.72 -15.42 0.11
C ILE A 94 -4.71 -15.32 1.28
N MET A 95 -5.89 -15.91 1.15
CA MET A 95 -6.97 -15.79 2.15
C MET A 95 -6.60 -16.34 3.54
N ASN A 96 -5.77 -17.38 3.59
CA ASN A 96 -5.34 -17.99 4.86
C ASN A 96 -4.17 -17.27 5.53
N GLY A 97 -3.66 -16.18 4.96
CA GLY A 97 -2.54 -15.42 5.54
C GLY A 97 -1.20 -16.14 5.40
N TYR A 98 -0.69 -16.19 4.17
CA TYR A 98 0.63 -16.78 3.92
C TYR A 98 1.77 -16.02 4.59
N THR A 99 2.45 -16.70 5.50
CA THR A 99 3.72 -16.28 6.07
C THR A 99 4.86 -17.12 5.47
N PHE A 100 5.85 -16.43 4.89
CA PHE A 100 7.08 -17.07 4.43
C PHE A 100 8.19 -16.73 5.41
N THR A 101 8.78 -17.76 6.01
CA THR A 101 9.93 -17.61 6.90
C THR A 101 11.10 -18.37 6.34
N SER A 102 12.23 -17.70 6.17
CA SER A 102 13.51 -18.30 5.79
C SER A 102 14.63 -17.70 6.64
N LYS A 103 15.81 -18.35 6.66
CA LYS A 103 17.00 -17.78 7.32
C LYS A 103 17.32 -16.38 6.79
N ALA A 104 17.19 -16.17 5.48
CA ALA A 104 17.40 -14.87 4.84
C ALA A 104 16.35 -13.84 5.28
N THR A 105 15.08 -14.23 5.37
CA THR A 105 13.99 -13.35 5.82
C THR A 105 14.15 -12.94 7.29
N ASN A 106 14.51 -13.88 8.17
CA ASN A 106 14.76 -13.57 9.58
C ASN A 106 15.98 -12.67 9.76
N HIS A 107 17.05 -12.92 8.99
CA HIS A 107 18.21 -12.03 8.97
C HIS A 107 17.80 -10.62 8.53
N GLY A 108 16.98 -10.49 7.47
CA GLY A 108 16.42 -9.22 7.03
C GLY A 108 15.71 -8.47 8.15
N ILE A 109 14.77 -9.12 8.84
CA ILE A 109 13.99 -8.53 9.95
C ILE A 109 14.91 -8.05 11.09
N ILE A 110 15.93 -8.84 11.46
CA ILE A 110 16.82 -8.51 12.58
C ILE A 110 17.73 -7.32 12.23
N HIS A 111 18.21 -7.25 10.99
CA HIS A 111 19.22 -6.27 10.58
C HIS A 111 18.65 -5.02 9.89
N GLU A 112 17.33 -4.96 9.71
CA GLU A 112 16.64 -3.86 9.02
C GLU A 112 16.98 -2.50 9.62
N GLU A 113 16.86 -2.36 10.95
CA GLU A 113 17.11 -1.09 11.64
C GLU A 113 18.59 -0.67 11.55
N SER A 114 19.50 -1.65 11.64
CA SER A 114 20.94 -1.43 11.48
C SER A 114 21.30 -0.97 10.06
N ALA A 115 20.65 -1.56 9.05
CA ALA A 115 20.82 -1.17 7.65
C ALA A 115 20.31 0.26 7.39
N ILE A 116 19.17 0.64 7.98
CA ILE A 116 18.61 1.99 7.87
C ILE A 116 19.52 3.02 8.52
N GLN A 117 19.98 2.76 9.74
CA GLN A 117 20.92 3.65 10.42
C GLN A 117 22.18 3.84 9.58
N LYS A 118 22.73 2.74 9.03
CA LYS A 118 23.92 2.84 8.18
C LYS A 118 23.66 3.65 6.91
N PHE A 119 22.49 3.48 6.30
CA PHE A 119 22.09 4.22 5.12
C PHE A 119 21.90 5.73 5.43
N GLN A 120 21.37 6.10 6.59
CA GLN A 120 21.29 7.50 7.02
C GLN A 120 22.68 8.12 7.23
N GLU A 121 23.59 7.39 7.89
CA GLU A 121 24.98 7.82 8.10
C GLU A 121 25.70 8.09 6.78
N LEU A 122 25.58 7.17 5.81
CA LEU A 122 26.20 7.29 4.49
C LEU A 122 25.67 8.50 3.70
N ASN A 123 24.45 8.92 3.98
CA ASN A 123 23.83 10.09 3.36
C ASN A 123 23.91 11.34 4.25
N HIS A 124 24.80 11.40 5.24
CA HIS A 124 24.97 12.55 6.12
C HIS A 124 23.66 13.02 6.80
N ASN A 125 22.80 12.07 7.18
CA ASN A 125 21.48 12.34 7.74
C ASN A 125 20.65 13.29 6.87
N ALA A 126 20.85 13.23 5.54
CA ALA A 126 20.14 14.04 4.56
C ALA A 126 18.71 13.61 4.32
N LEU A 127 18.41 12.40 4.73
CA LEU A 127 17.27 11.64 4.29
C LEU A 127 16.40 11.40 5.52
N ASN A 128 15.18 11.93 5.49
CA ASN A 128 14.18 11.55 6.47
C ASN A 128 13.62 10.18 6.06
N ILE A 129 13.87 9.17 6.88
CA ILE A 129 13.46 7.79 6.59
C ILE A 129 12.35 7.43 7.55
N GLN A 130 11.17 7.19 7.01
CA GLN A 130 9.97 6.92 7.79
C GLN A 130 9.53 5.47 7.61
N LYS A 131 8.98 4.90 8.69
CA LYS A 131 8.21 3.65 8.60
C LYS A 131 6.96 3.90 7.77
N CYS A 132 6.46 2.84 7.16
CA CYS A 132 5.25 2.91 6.36
C CYS A 132 4.45 1.62 6.44
N GLY A 133 3.14 1.77 6.27
CA GLY A 133 2.19 0.67 6.27
C GLY A 133 1.90 0.11 4.87
N LEU A 134 0.70 -0.43 4.72
CA LEU A 134 0.20 -0.93 3.46
C LEU A 134 -0.35 0.22 2.61
N PHE A 135 0.26 0.41 1.44
CA PHE A 135 -0.26 1.29 0.40
C PHE A 135 -1.27 0.56 -0.46
N VAL A 136 -2.44 1.19 -0.60
CA VAL A 136 -3.55 0.71 -1.43
C VAL A 136 -3.91 1.81 -2.43
N PRO A 137 -3.78 1.58 -3.75
CA PRO A 137 -4.15 2.58 -4.73
C PRO A 137 -5.67 2.64 -4.87
N VAL A 138 -6.22 3.86 -4.83
CA VAL A 138 -7.66 4.14 -4.97
C VAL A 138 -8.24 3.58 -6.27
N GLU A 139 -7.48 3.64 -7.36
CA GLU A 139 -7.91 3.14 -8.68
C GLU A 139 -8.08 1.62 -8.71
N LYS A 140 -7.30 0.90 -7.89
CA LYS A 140 -7.27 -0.56 -7.84
C LYS A 140 -7.16 -1.02 -6.39
N PRO A 141 -8.23 -0.91 -5.58
CA PRO A 141 -8.12 -1.22 -4.16
C PRO A 141 -7.77 -2.70 -3.91
N TYR A 142 -8.07 -3.60 -4.85
CA TYR A 142 -7.73 -5.02 -4.73
C TYR A 142 -6.22 -5.33 -4.78
N ILE A 143 -5.34 -4.36 -5.05
CA ILE A 143 -3.88 -4.54 -4.94
C ILE A 143 -3.32 -3.78 -3.74
N GLY A 144 -2.19 -4.23 -3.22
CA GLY A 144 -1.49 -3.53 -2.14
C GLY A 144 0.01 -3.79 -2.11
N ALA A 145 0.76 -2.86 -1.55
CA ALA A 145 2.20 -3.02 -1.36
C ALA A 145 2.63 -2.39 -0.03
N THR A 146 3.60 -3.02 0.62
CA THR A 146 4.26 -2.47 1.81
C THR A 146 5.71 -2.29 1.43
N PRO A 147 6.16 -1.06 1.12
CA PRO A 147 7.57 -0.74 0.98
C PRO A 147 8.31 -0.94 2.30
N ASP A 148 9.63 -1.05 2.25
CA ASP A 148 10.44 -1.19 3.46
C ASP A 148 10.43 0.13 4.25
N ARG A 149 10.75 1.25 3.59
CA ARG A 149 10.73 2.60 4.19
C ARG A 149 10.35 3.66 3.17
N LEU A 150 9.81 4.77 3.66
CA LEU A 150 9.58 5.98 2.87
C LEU A 150 10.77 6.93 3.03
N LEU A 151 11.16 7.53 1.91
CA LEU A 151 12.25 8.48 1.83
C LEU A 151 11.71 9.87 1.54
N GLU A 152 11.95 10.81 2.42
CA GLU A 152 11.58 12.22 2.23
C GLU A 152 12.83 13.09 2.15
N MET A 153 12.99 13.77 1.00
CA MET A 153 14.10 14.69 0.71
C MET A 153 13.72 16.17 0.81
N LEU A 154 12.43 16.47 1.00
CA LEU A 154 11.86 17.81 0.92
C LEU A 154 12.58 18.84 1.82
N PRO A 155 12.90 18.55 3.10
CA PRO A 155 13.51 19.55 3.96
C PRO A 155 14.86 20.08 3.47
N LYS A 156 15.68 19.24 2.80
CA LYS A 156 16.96 19.68 2.24
C LYS A 156 16.80 20.40 0.91
N LEU A 157 15.81 20.02 0.12
CA LEU A 157 15.51 20.72 -1.13
C LEU A 157 14.98 22.13 -0.85
N ASP A 158 14.13 22.27 0.18
CA ASP A 158 13.61 23.56 0.63
C ASP A 158 14.74 24.47 1.14
N VAL A 159 15.65 23.92 1.95
CA VAL A 159 16.85 24.64 2.42
C VAL A 159 17.75 25.04 1.26
N PHE A 160 17.94 24.17 0.26
CA PHE A 160 18.73 24.50 -0.92
C PHE A 160 18.08 25.59 -1.78
N TYR A 161 16.76 25.49 -1.96
CA TYR A 161 15.97 26.46 -2.69
C TYR A 161 16.05 27.85 -2.03
N GLU A 162 15.74 27.94 -0.75
CA GLU A 162 15.68 29.22 -0.02
C GLU A 162 17.05 29.88 0.14
N ASN A 163 18.12 29.12 0.39
CA ASN A 163 19.43 29.69 0.69
C ASN A 163 20.33 29.90 -0.53
N TYR A 164 20.16 29.14 -1.61
CA TYR A 164 21.08 29.18 -2.75
C TYR A 164 20.37 29.54 -4.05
N LEU A 165 19.33 28.80 -4.42
CA LEU A 165 18.70 28.98 -5.73
C LEU A 165 17.92 30.31 -5.80
N LYS A 166 17.11 30.61 -4.79
CA LYS A 166 16.27 31.81 -4.74
C LYS A 166 17.12 33.09 -4.75
N PRO A 167 18.16 33.27 -3.92
CA PRO A 167 19.04 34.44 -4.01
C PRO A 167 19.71 34.58 -5.38
N ALA A 168 20.25 33.49 -5.95
CA ALA A 168 20.89 33.52 -7.25
C ALA A 168 19.94 33.91 -8.39
N LEU A 169 18.66 33.49 -8.31
CA LEU A 169 17.62 33.91 -9.24
C LEU A 169 17.28 35.39 -9.08
N LEU A 170 17.17 35.90 -7.85
CA LEU A 170 16.92 37.32 -7.59
C LEU A 170 18.08 38.18 -8.11
N ASP A 171 19.33 37.79 -7.87
CA ASP A 171 20.51 38.47 -8.42
C ASP A 171 20.51 38.49 -9.96
N LYS A 172 20.17 37.36 -10.58
CA LYS A 172 20.16 37.24 -12.04
C LYS A 172 19.06 38.07 -12.71
N TYR A 173 17.87 38.16 -12.12
CA TYR A 173 16.67 38.70 -12.80
C TYR A 173 16.16 40.02 -12.21
N LEU A 174 16.34 40.32 -10.93
CA LEU A 174 15.95 41.61 -10.35
C LEU A 174 17.06 42.66 -10.52
N TYR A 175 18.30 42.34 -10.19
CA TYR A 175 19.38 43.35 -10.21
C TYR A 175 19.82 43.74 -11.63
N LYS A 176 19.69 42.85 -12.63
CA LYS A 176 19.91 43.21 -14.05
C LYS A 176 18.89 44.21 -14.59
N ASN A 177 17.66 44.23 -14.06
CA ASN A 177 16.61 45.13 -14.51
C ASN A 177 16.66 46.50 -13.84
N TYR A 178 17.43 46.67 -12.75
CA TYR A 178 17.63 47.96 -12.10
C TYR A 178 18.78 48.79 -12.70
N TYR A 179 19.79 48.15 -13.29
CA TYR A 179 20.93 48.86 -13.89
C TYR A 179 20.56 49.82 -15.06
N PRO A 180 19.63 49.49 -15.98
CA PRO A 180 19.26 50.43 -17.05
C PRO A 180 18.33 51.57 -16.59
N MET A 181 17.90 51.64 -15.32
CA MET A 181 17.11 52.77 -14.80
C MET A 181 17.95 53.92 -14.23
N PHE A 182 19.25 53.72 -13.99
CA PHE A 182 20.14 54.73 -13.39
C PHE A 182 21.25 55.23 -14.32
N GLU A 183 21.30 54.74 -15.57
CA GLU A 183 22.12 55.32 -16.65
C GLU A 183 21.23 56.23 -17.51
N ASN A 184 20.99 57.46 -17.06
CA ASN A 184 20.58 58.61 -17.88
C ASN A 184 21.09 59.90 -17.22
#